data_AF-A0A7S3X9J3-F1
#
_entry.id   AF-A0A7S3X9J3-F1
#
_cell.length_a   1.000
_cell.length_b   1.000
_cell.length_c   1.000
_cell.angle_alpha   90.00
_cell.angle_beta   90.00
_cell.angle_gamma   90.00
#
_symmetry.space_group_name_H-M   'P 1'
#
loop_
_entity.id
_entity.type
_entity.pdbx_description
1 polymer ?
#
loop_
_entity_poly.entity_id
_entity_poly.type
_entity_poly.pdbx_seq_one_letter_code
_entity_poly.pdbx_strand_id
1 'polypeptide(L)'
;KSLTQQEANLIGDVCIAAGAVAYLGPFTSEYRISCTDGWRKALGDLNVAHTQGCTVLMVMADPVVVRQWRVDGLPADTVSTENGIILSNARRWPLCIDPQGQANKWIKSMESANAVETCKPSDKEFLRTLENAVRFGKPVVMENILESLDPSLE
;
A
#
# COMPACT_ATOMS: atom_id res chain seq x y z
N LYS A 1 0.90 13.03 -24.21
CA LYS A 1 2.36 12.91 -24.00
C LYS A 1 2.90 11.97 -25.08
N SER A 2 4.01 12.28 -25.74
CA SER A 2 4.63 11.32 -26.68
C SER A 2 5.17 10.13 -25.88
N LEU A 3 4.96 8.90 -26.37
CA LEU A 3 5.49 7.67 -25.76
C LEU A 3 6.99 7.75 -25.53
N THR A 4 7.73 8.36 -26.47
CA THR A 4 9.18 8.56 -26.39
C THR A 4 9.61 9.40 -25.17
N GLN A 5 8.79 10.38 -24.78
CA GLN A 5 9.09 11.20 -23.59
C GLN A 5 8.81 10.43 -22.29
N GLN A 6 7.81 9.55 -22.28
CA GLN A 6 7.51 8.71 -21.13
C GLN A 6 8.58 7.64 -20.93
N GLU A 7 9.09 7.06 -22.03
CA GLU A 7 10.20 6.12 -22.00
C GLU A 7 11.47 6.75 -21.43
N ALA A 8 11.81 7.98 -21.85
CA ALA A 8 12.97 8.70 -21.32
C ALA A 8 12.86 9.00 -19.82
N ASN A 9 11.66 9.31 -19.32
CA ASN A 9 11.43 9.66 -17.91
C ASN A 9 11.18 8.44 -17.01
N LEU A 10 11.03 7.24 -17.59
CA LEU A 10 10.58 6.04 -16.90
C LEU A 10 11.46 5.70 -15.70
N ILE A 11 12.78 5.80 -15.86
CA ILE A 11 13.74 5.40 -14.82
C ILE A 11 13.56 6.25 -13.56
N GLY A 12 13.49 7.57 -13.71
CA GLY A 12 13.30 8.48 -12.58
C GLY A 12 11.92 8.34 -11.95
N ASP A 13 10.88 8.18 -12.77
CA ASP A 13 9.50 8.04 -12.30
C ASP A 13 9.31 6.75 -11.48
N VAL A 14 9.84 5.63 -11.96
CA VAL A 14 9.83 4.34 -11.24
C VAL A 14 10.68 4.40 -9.97
N CYS A 15 11.81 5.10 -9.98
CA CYS A 15 12.66 5.26 -8.80
C CYS A 15 11.91 5.94 -7.65
N ILE A 16 11.20 7.04 -7.93
CA ILE A 16 10.38 7.75 -6.94
C ILE A 16 9.23 6.86 -6.44
N ALA A 17 8.52 6.20 -7.35
CA ALA A 17 7.40 5.34 -7.00
C ALA A 17 7.81 4.14 -6.14
N ALA A 18 8.92 3.47 -6.51
CA ALA A 18 9.47 2.36 -5.74
C ALA A 18 9.94 2.81 -4.35
N GLY A 19 10.60 3.97 -4.26
CA GLY A 19 10.99 4.56 -2.98
C GLY A 19 9.77 4.87 -2.10
N ALA A 20 8.69 5.37 -2.70
CA ALA A 20 7.45 5.65 -1.98
C ALA A 20 6.79 4.38 -1.42
N VAL A 21 6.65 3.33 -2.23
CA VAL A 21 6.08 2.05 -1.78
C VAL A 21 6.95 1.38 -0.72
N ALA A 22 8.27 1.47 -0.84
CA ALA A 22 9.20 0.80 0.07
C ALA A 22 9.33 1.50 1.43
N TYR A 23 9.34 2.84 1.46
CA TYR A 23 9.75 3.61 2.65
C TYR A 23 8.70 4.57 3.19
N LEU A 24 7.75 5.03 2.37
CA LEU A 24 6.86 6.14 2.76
C LEU A 24 5.57 5.71 3.47
N GLY A 25 5.26 4.41 3.47
CA GLY A 25 4.08 3.83 4.14
C GLY A 25 3.79 4.38 5.55
N PRO A 26 4.75 4.41 6.49
CA PRO A 26 4.48 4.80 7.88
C PRO A 26 4.39 6.33 8.12
N PHE A 27 4.68 7.16 7.12
CA PHE A 27 4.80 8.61 7.32
C PHE A 27 3.54 9.40 6.92
N THR A 28 3.40 10.62 7.45
CA THR A 28 2.30 11.55 7.12
C THR A 28 2.45 12.14 5.73
N SER A 29 1.35 12.62 5.16
CA SER A 29 1.31 13.24 3.82
C SER A 29 2.37 14.34 3.65
N GLU A 30 2.51 15.27 4.61
CA GLU A 30 3.50 16.34 4.49
C GLU A 30 4.94 15.80 4.42
N TYR A 31 5.25 14.79 5.22
CA TYR A 31 6.57 14.18 5.24
C TYR A 31 6.85 13.40 3.95
N ARG A 32 5.84 12.71 3.39
CA ARG A 32 5.95 12.04 2.09
C ARG A 32 6.26 13.03 0.98
N ILE A 33 5.56 14.17 0.96
CA ILE A 33 5.80 15.24 -0.01
C ILE A 33 7.23 15.78 0.14
N SER A 34 7.67 16.10 1.36
CA SER A 34 9.03 16.58 1.62
C SER A 34 10.10 15.59 1.16
N CYS A 35 9.92 14.29 1.41
CA CYS A 35 10.84 13.25 0.95
C CYS A 35 10.89 13.15 -0.58
N THR A 36 9.72 13.08 -1.23
CA THR A 36 9.65 12.97 -2.69
C THR A 36 10.19 14.23 -3.39
N ASP A 37 10.01 15.42 -2.82
CA ASP A 37 10.66 16.65 -3.28
C ASP A 37 12.19 16.57 -3.18
N GLY A 38 12.72 16.09 -2.05
CA GLY A 38 14.15 15.86 -1.88
C GLY A 38 14.70 14.87 -2.90
N TRP A 39 13.98 13.77 -3.16
CA TRP A 39 14.37 12.77 -4.16
C TRP A 39 14.32 13.32 -5.58
N ARG A 40 13.30 14.11 -5.94
CA ARG A 40 13.22 14.79 -7.25
C ARG A 40 14.40 15.73 -7.46
N LYS A 41 14.76 16.51 -6.45
CA LYS A 41 15.93 17.39 -6.51
C LYS A 41 17.22 16.59 -6.73
N ALA A 42 17.42 15.50 -5.98
CA ALA A 42 18.58 14.64 -6.13
C ALA A 42 18.65 13.99 -7.53
N LEU A 43 17.52 13.56 -8.09
CA LEU A 43 17.45 13.05 -9.47
C LEU A 43 17.84 14.12 -10.50
N GLY A 44 17.41 15.37 -10.27
CA GLY A 44 17.83 16.52 -11.07
C GLY A 44 19.34 16.77 -11.01
N ASP A 45 19.92 16.76 -9.82
CA ASP A 45 21.36 16.96 -9.60
C ASP A 45 22.20 15.82 -10.25
N LEU A 46 21.64 14.62 -10.33
CA LEU A 46 22.25 13.45 -10.98
C LEU A 46 21.97 13.34 -12.49
N ASN A 47 21.28 14.32 -13.09
CA ASN A 47 20.84 14.32 -14.49
C ASN A 47 20.00 13.09 -14.89
N VAL A 48 19.21 12.55 -13.95
CA VAL A 48 18.26 11.46 -14.24
C VAL A 48 16.96 12.06 -14.75
N ALA A 49 16.58 11.70 -15.96
CA ALA A 49 15.32 12.11 -16.57
C ALA A 49 14.13 11.60 -15.74
N HIS A 50 13.22 12.51 -15.42
CA HIS A 50 12.01 12.23 -14.65
C HIS A 50 10.92 13.23 -15.02
N THR A 51 9.66 12.87 -14.77
CA THR A 51 8.53 13.76 -14.97
C THR A 51 8.53 14.83 -13.86
N GLN A 52 8.41 16.10 -14.25
CA GLN A 52 8.26 17.19 -13.28
C GLN A 52 7.01 16.96 -12.43
N GLY A 53 7.16 17.01 -11.10
CA GLY A 53 6.06 16.76 -10.18
C GLY A 53 5.64 15.30 -10.10
N CYS A 54 6.47 14.34 -10.51
CA CYS A 54 6.18 12.91 -10.43
C CYS A 54 5.81 12.47 -9.00
N THR A 55 4.70 11.71 -8.87
CA THR A 55 4.20 11.16 -7.61
C THR A 55 3.91 9.67 -7.77
N VAL A 56 3.85 8.95 -6.65
CA VAL A 56 3.48 7.52 -6.65
C VAL A 56 2.11 7.27 -7.28
N LEU A 57 1.15 8.17 -7.06
CA LEU A 57 -0.17 8.11 -7.68
C LEU A 57 -0.09 8.21 -9.20
N MET A 58 0.74 9.12 -9.73
CA MET A 58 0.86 9.31 -11.16
C MET A 58 1.46 8.08 -11.88
N VAL A 59 2.33 7.35 -11.19
CA VAL A 59 3.06 6.21 -11.76
C VAL A 59 2.30 4.90 -11.57
N MET A 60 1.67 4.70 -10.40
CA MET A 60 1.15 3.40 -9.98
C MET A 60 -0.39 3.34 -9.92
N ALA A 61 -1.10 4.48 -9.99
CA ALA A 61 -2.56 4.45 -9.89
C ALA A 61 -3.19 4.02 -11.21
N ASP A 62 -3.90 2.90 -11.19
CA ASP A 62 -4.84 2.53 -12.24
C ASP A 62 -6.24 3.13 -11.91
N PRO A 63 -6.81 4.01 -12.76
CA PRO A 63 -8.12 4.61 -12.50
C PRO A 63 -9.25 3.60 -12.32
N VAL A 64 -9.19 2.43 -12.96
CA VAL A 64 -10.18 1.36 -12.83
C VAL A 64 -10.09 0.71 -11.46
N VAL A 65 -8.88 0.39 -11.02
CA VAL A 65 -8.62 -0.21 -9.70
C VAL A 65 -8.98 0.76 -8.58
N VAL A 66 -8.57 2.03 -8.69
CA VAL A 66 -8.92 3.08 -7.71
C VAL A 66 -10.43 3.28 -7.62
N ARG A 67 -11.14 3.20 -8.75
CA ARG A 67 -12.60 3.27 -8.75
C ARG A 67 -13.21 2.07 -8.01
N GLN A 68 -12.68 0.87 -8.22
CA GLN A 68 -13.13 -0.32 -7.51
C GLN A 68 -12.91 -0.18 -6.01
N TRP A 69 -11.73 0.28 -5.58
CA TRP A 69 -11.46 0.54 -4.16
C TRP A 69 -12.47 1.49 -3.52
N ARG A 70 -12.93 2.53 -4.24
CA ARG A 70 -13.98 3.44 -3.76
C ARG A 70 -15.32 2.74 -3.57
N VAL A 71 -15.68 1.82 -4.47
CA VAL A 71 -16.89 0.98 -4.34
C VAL A 71 -16.76 0.09 -3.10
N ASP A 72 -15.57 -0.42 -2.84
CA ASP A 72 -15.25 -1.26 -1.68
C ASP A 72 -15.07 -0.46 -0.37
N GLY A 73 -15.29 0.87 -0.41
CA GLY A 73 -15.31 1.73 0.78
C GLY A 73 -14.01 2.45 1.10
N LEU A 74 -13.01 2.47 0.21
CA LEU A 74 -11.82 3.31 0.36
C LEU A 74 -12.22 4.79 0.23
N PRO A 75 -11.82 5.67 1.18
CA PRO A 75 -12.07 7.09 1.07
C PRO A 75 -11.46 7.71 -0.19
N ALA A 76 -12.09 8.77 -0.70
CA ALA A 76 -11.70 9.41 -1.96
C ALA A 76 -10.50 10.37 -1.84
N ASP A 77 -9.90 10.52 -0.65
CA ASP A 77 -8.76 11.39 -0.45
C ASP A 77 -7.45 10.80 -1.01
N THR A 78 -6.49 11.69 -1.24
CA THR A 78 -5.20 11.37 -1.83
C THR A 78 -4.40 10.41 -0.94
N VAL A 79 -4.43 10.60 0.38
CA VAL A 79 -3.65 9.79 1.33
C VAL A 79 -4.18 8.36 1.39
N SER A 80 -5.50 8.20 1.40
CA SER A 80 -6.16 6.89 1.32
C SER A 80 -5.81 6.16 0.02
N THR A 81 -5.78 6.87 -1.10
CA THR A 81 -5.41 6.28 -2.40
C THR A 81 -3.93 5.88 -2.43
N GLU A 82 -3.02 6.70 -1.89
CA GLU A 82 -1.62 6.34 -1.73
C GLU A 82 -1.43 5.11 -0.84
N ASN A 83 -2.13 5.06 0.29
CA ASN A 83 -2.11 3.91 1.19
C ASN A 83 -2.62 2.66 0.47
N GLY A 84 -3.69 2.76 -0.32
CA GLY A 84 -4.18 1.67 -1.16
C GLY A 84 -3.11 1.16 -2.13
N ILE A 85 -2.40 2.05 -2.82
CA ILE A 85 -1.29 1.68 -3.71
C ILE A 85 -0.17 0.96 -2.95
N ILE A 86 0.23 1.50 -1.80
CA ILE A 86 1.29 0.90 -0.97
C ILE A 86 0.85 -0.50 -0.51
N LEU A 87 -0.38 -0.65 -0.03
CA LEU A 87 -0.94 -1.92 0.44
C LEU A 87 -1.01 -2.97 -0.68
N SER A 88 -1.43 -2.60 -1.89
CA SER A 88 -1.52 -3.52 -3.01
C SER A 88 -0.17 -3.89 -3.65
N ASN A 89 0.89 -3.10 -3.42
CA ASN A 89 2.22 -3.32 -4.01
C ASN A 89 3.30 -3.66 -2.97
N ALA A 90 2.94 -3.72 -1.69
CA ALA A 90 3.87 -4.08 -0.62
C ALA A 90 4.27 -5.56 -0.75
N ARG A 91 5.58 -5.81 -0.75
CA ARG A 91 6.12 -7.18 -0.74
C ARG A 91 6.00 -7.85 0.62
N ARG A 92 5.96 -7.06 1.69
CA ARG A 92 5.78 -7.52 3.07
C ARG A 92 4.32 -7.32 3.47
N TRP A 93 3.84 -8.16 4.38
CA TRP A 93 2.51 -8.03 4.97
C TRP A 93 2.38 -6.65 5.64
N PRO A 94 1.46 -5.79 5.18
CA PRO A 94 1.39 -4.44 5.69
C PRO A 94 0.65 -4.39 7.03
N LEU A 95 1.19 -3.61 7.97
CA LEU A 95 0.55 -3.30 9.23
C LEU A 95 -0.23 -1.98 9.09
N CYS A 96 -1.55 -2.04 9.13
CA CYS A 96 -2.42 -0.86 9.05
C CYS A 96 -2.64 -0.25 10.44
N ILE A 97 -2.21 0.99 10.64
CA ILE A 97 -2.57 1.79 11.82
C ILE A 97 -3.90 2.49 11.52
N ASP A 98 -5.00 1.92 11.99
CA ASP A 98 -6.36 2.32 11.60
C ASP A 98 -7.27 2.52 12.82
N PRO A 99 -7.23 3.70 13.47
CA PRO A 99 -8.06 3.98 14.65
C PRO A 99 -9.57 4.05 14.32
N GLN A 100 -9.93 4.23 13.05
CA GLN A 100 -11.32 4.40 12.62
C GLN A 100 -11.93 3.12 12.01
N GLY A 101 -11.12 2.07 11.83
CA GLY A 101 -11.53 0.81 11.20
C GLY A 101 -11.91 0.96 9.72
N GLN A 102 -11.44 2.00 9.04
CA GLN A 102 -11.77 2.24 7.63
C GLN A 102 -11.01 1.28 6.71
N ALA A 103 -9.70 1.14 6.90
CA ALA A 103 -8.86 0.21 6.13
C ALA A 103 -9.31 -1.23 6.37
N ASN A 104 -9.69 -1.56 7.61
CA ASN A 104 -10.24 -2.87 7.95
C ASN A 104 -11.50 -3.20 7.14
N LYS A 105 -12.48 -2.30 7.12
CA LYS A 105 -13.73 -2.48 6.36
C LYS A 105 -13.46 -2.57 4.86
N TRP A 106 -12.57 -1.73 4.34
CA TRP A 106 -12.20 -1.71 2.93
C TRP A 106 -11.57 -3.04 2.49
N ILE A 107 -10.55 -3.55 3.21
CA ILE A 107 -9.88 -4.81 2.87
C ILE A 107 -10.87 -5.98 2.89
N LYS A 108 -11.76 -6.03 3.90
CA LYS A 108 -12.78 -7.08 3.98
C LYS A 108 -13.80 -7.01 2.84
N SER A 109 -14.19 -5.80 2.43
CA SER A 109 -15.09 -5.61 1.29
C SER A 109 -14.41 -6.04 -0.01
N MET A 110 -13.18 -5.61 -0.22
CA MET A 110 -12.37 -5.92 -1.41
C MET A 110 -12.14 -7.43 -1.57
N GLU A 111 -11.87 -8.13 -0.48
CA GLU A 111 -11.59 -9.58 -0.47
C GLU A 111 -12.82 -10.45 -0.18
N SER A 112 -14.02 -9.86 -0.17
CA SER A 112 -15.27 -10.56 0.19
C SER A 112 -15.57 -11.77 -0.72
N ALA A 113 -15.27 -11.65 -2.02
CA ALA A 113 -15.42 -12.74 -2.98
C ALA A 113 -14.42 -13.89 -2.76
N ASN A 114 -13.30 -13.62 -2.09
CA ASN A 114 -12.22 -14.57 -1.81
C ASN A 114 -12.34 -15.25 -0.44
N ALA A 115 -13.50 -15.11 0.22
CA ALA A 115 -13.79 -15.68 1.53
C ALA A 115 -12.74 -15.30 2.59
N VAL A 116 -12.42 -14.00 2.66
CA VAL A 116 -11.49 -13.42 3.66
C VAL A 116 -11.88 -13.85 5.08
N GLU A 117 -10.89 -14.37 5.81
CA GLU A 117 -11.04 -14.76 7.20
C GLU A 117 -10.48 -13.69 8.14
N THR A 118 -11.06 -13.57 9.33
CA THR A 118 -10.64 -12.61 10.34
C THR A 118 -10.23 -13.33 11.60
N CYS A 119 -9.08 -12.97 12.15
CA CYS A 119 -8.60 -13.53 13.42
C CYS A 119 -7.97 -12.46 14.30
N LYS A 120 -7.90 -12.71 15.60
CA LYS A 120 -7.16 -11.87 16.55
C LYS A 120 -6.06 -12.72 17.20
N PRO A 121 -4.88 -12.15 17.48
CA PRO A 121 -3.83 -12.86 18.25
C PRO A 121 -4.33 -13.37 19.61
N SER A 122 -5.34 -12.71 20.19
CA SER A 122 -5.97 -13.14 21.45
C SER A 122 -6.81 -14.41 21.34
N ASP A 123 -7.18 -14.82 20.12
CA ASP A 123 -8.03 -15.99 19.92
C ASP A 123 -7.22 -17.26 20.11
N LYS A 124 -7.67 -18.17 20.97
CA LYS A 124 -6.97 -19.45 21.24
C LYS A 124 -6.68 -20.27 19.98
N GLU A 125 -7.50 -20.08 18.95
CA GLU A 125 -7.49 -20.85 17.71
C GLU A 125 -6.85 -20.08 16.54
N PHE A 126 -6.22 -18.92 16.76
CA PHE A 126 -5.75 -18.05 15.67
C PHE A 126 -4.73 -18.77 14.76
N LEU A 127 -3.82 -19.57 15.34
CA LEU A 127 -2.85 -20.36 14.57
C LEU A 127 -3.53 -21.37 13.64
N ARG A 128 -4.62 -21.99 14.10
CA ARG A 128 -5.41 -22.94 13.29
C ARG A 128 -6.12 -22.22 12.14
N THR A 129 -6.65 -21.02 12.39
CA THR A 129 -7.25 -20.18 11.34
C THR A 129 -6.21 -19.80 10.29
N LEU A 130 -5.03 -19.33 10.70
CA LEU A 130 -3.93 -19.02 9.78
C LEU A 130 -3.48 -20.24 8.98
N GLU A 131 -3.29 -21.39 9.64
CA GLU A 131 -2.89 -22.62 8.98
C GLU A 131 -3.90 -23.03 7.90
N ASN A 132 -5.19 -22.98 8.20
CA ASN A 132 -6.24 -23.27 7.23
C ASN A 132 -6.22 -22.26 6.07
N ALA A 133 -6.07 -20.98 6.36
CA ALA A 133 -6.02 -19.96 5.32
C ALA A 133 -4.83 -20.14 4.38
N VAL A 134 -3.65 -20.49 4.90
CA VAL A 134 -2.47 -20.84 4.09
C VAL A 134 -2.75 -22.07 3.23
N ARG A 135 -3.35 -23.13 3.80
CA ARG A 135 -3.67 -24.38 3.08
C ARG A 135 -4.67 -24.17 1.94
N PHE A 136 -5.67 -23.30 2.14
CA PHE A 136 -6.75 -23.07 1.18
C PHE A 136 -6.56 -21.81 0.33
N GLY A 137 -5.46 -21.06 0.53
CA GLY A 137 -5.18 -19.83 -0.21
C GLY A 137 -6.17 -18.70 0.08
N LYS A 138 -6.70 -18.62 1.32
CA LYS A 138 -7.66 -17.60 1.71
C LYS A 138 -6.95 -16.34 2.24
N PRO A 139 -7.43 -15.14 1.91
CA PRO A 139 -6.95 -13.91 2.53
C PRO A 139 -7.27 -13.91 4.03
N VAL A 140 -6.36 -13.38 4.86
CA VAL A 140 -6.58 -13.22 6.30
C VAL A 140 -6.35 -11.78 6.70
N VAL A 141 -7.30 -11.22 7.45
CA VAL A 141 -7.15 -9.95 8.15
C VAL A 141 -6.98 -10.24 9.64
N MET A 142 -5.77 -9.98 10.15
CA MET A 142 -5.52 -10.07 11.58
C MET A 142 -5.83 -8.72 12.24
N GLU A 143 -6.71 -8.74 13.23
CA GLU A 143 -7.19 -7.53 13.92
C GLU A 143 -6.56 -7.41 15.30
N ASN A 144 -6.55 -6.17 15.83
CA ASN A 144 -6.12 -5.87 17.19
C ASN A 144 -4.72 -6.43 17.51
N ILE A 145 -3.78 -6.22 16.59
CA ILE A 145 -2.37 -6.53 16.81
C ILE A 145 -1.88 -5.75 18.03
N LEU A 146 -1.31 -6.48 18.99
CA LEU A 146 -0.71 -5.91 20.20
C LEU A 146 0.76 -5.53 19.93
N GLU A 147 1.35 -4.77 20.84
CA GLU A 147 2.77 -4.37 20.76
C GLU A 147 3.73 -5.57 20.78
N SER A 148 3.29 -6.69 21.35
CA SER A 148 4.00 -7.98 21.30
C SER A 148 3.30 -8.93 20.35
N LEU A 149 4.04 -9.41 19.35
CA LEU A 149 3.62 -10.51 18.48
C LEU A 149 4.11 -11.85 19.05
N ASP A 150 3.35 -12.90 18.79
CA ASP A 150 3.78 -14.25 19.07
C ASP A 150 4.98 -14.60 18.15
N PRO A 151 6.11 -15.12 18.67
CA PRO A 151 7.27 -15.49 17.86
C PRO A 151 6.96 -16.48 16.74
N SER A 152 5.85 -17.23 16.83
CA SER A 152 5.39 -18.11 15.75
C SER A 152 5.00 -17.37 14.45
N LEU A 153 4.87 -16.04 14.49
CA LEU A 153 4.56 -15.18 13.35
C LEU A 153 5.82 -14.60 12.65
N GLU A 154 7.04 -14.88 13.14
CA GLU A 154 8.31 -14.56 12.47
C GLU A 154 8.76 -15.61 11.46
#